data_AF-A0AA40BUZ6-F1
#
_entry.id   AF-A0AA40BUZ6-F1
#
_cell.length_a   1.000
_cell.length_b   1.000
_cell.length_c   1.000
_cell.angle_alpha   90.00
_cell.angle_beta   90.00
_cell.angle_gamma   90.00
#
_symmetry.space_group_name_H-M   'P 1'
#
loop_
_entity.id
_entity.type
_entity.pdbx_description
1 polymer ?
#
loop_
_entity_poly.entity_id
_entity_poly.type
_entity_poly.pdbx_seq_one_letter_code
_entity_poly.pdbx_strand_id
1 'polypeptide(L)'
;MDADSSAPGDPYPFAPNKGAAIFFTTAFACSGLFHAFQFYHYKCLKLTILLPICCAIEVAGLATRTYGAIHPDDAQTYTASTLLINLAPPAFQLANFLILGRLFHFIPYFAPMHPNRMFVTFASMTFIIELLTATGVAFLSNPSLPLKDLQRGDSMAKAALVLQILVFCLFSLLAGILHRCCYTGSIDSPLVRRPLGALYASFALILARTIYRLVEQFNTPLGPRPADPAVLHPAVRYEWYFYVFDASLMLLNSVLWNVLHPRRYLPENPVWYLAQDGKTQVKGPGWKDTRSLTETFMDPFAALTARGGHTRPFWEHNGYKLKRRR
;
A
#
# COMPACT_ATOMS: atom_id res chain seq x y z
N MET A 1 13.65 -26.62 -16.29
CA MET A 1 12.99 -26.77 -14.97
C MET A 1 11.52 -26.79 -15.28
N ASP A 2 10.97 -28.00 -15.20
CA ASP A 2 10.09 -28.53 -16.23
C ASP A 2 8.67 -28.03 -16.07
N ALA A 3 8.04 -27.73 -17.21
CA ALA A 3 6.64 -27.36 -17.30
C ALA A 3 5.79 -28.62 -17.14
N ASP A 4 5.77 -29.20 -15.94
CA ASP A 4 4.79 -30.24 -15.61
C ASP A 4 3.42 -29.56 -15.55
N SER A 5 2.65 -29.78 -16.62
CA SER A 5 1.29 -29.30 -16.80
C SER A 5 0.40 -29.88 -15.69
N SER A 6 -0.28 -29.01 -14.97
CA SER A 6 -1.33 -29.37 -14.01
C SER A 6 -2.44 -30.20 -14.69
N ALA A 7 -3.01 -31.18 -13.98
CA ALA A 7 -4.08 -32.03 -14.49
C ALA A 7 -5.32 -31.20 -14.94
N PRO A 8 -6.09 -31.68 -15.94
CA PRO A 8 -7.30 -30.98 -16.38
C PRO A 8 -8.32 -30.89 -15.23
N GLY A 9 -8.55 -29.68 -14.72
CA GLY A 9 -9.41 -29.41 -13.56
C GLY A 9 -8.72 -28.67 -12.41
N ASP A 10 -7.39 -28.58 -12.43
CA ASP A 10 -6.61 -27.92 -11.38
C ASP A 10 -6.70 -26.37 -11.49
N PRO A 11 -7.11 -25.66 -10.41
CA PRO A 11 -7.12 -24.20 -10.40
C PRO A 11 -5.72 -23.59 -10.56
N TYR A 12 -4.65 -24.29 -10.20
CA TYR A 12 -3.28 -23.78 -10.35
C TYR A 12 -2.77 -23.90 -11.79
N PRO A 13 -2.11 -22.85 -12.34
CA PRO A 13 -1.57 -22.87 -13.70
C PRO A 13 -0.26 -23.65 -13.87
N PHE A 14 0.45 -23.94 -12.77
CA PHE A 14 1.72 -24.66 -12.75
C PHE A 14 1.81 -25.54 -11.52
N ALA A 15 2.69 -26.54 -11.55
CA ALA A 15 3.16 -27.23 -10.35
C ALA A 15 3.74 -26.20 -9.37
N PRO A 16 3.07 -25.94 -8.24
CA PRO A 16 3.44 -24.83 -7.36
C PRO A 16 4.75 -25.11 -6.64
N ASN A 17 5.66 -24.13 -6.64
CA ASN A 17 6.96 -24.20 -5.99
C ASN A 17 6.81 -24.07 -4.47
N LYS A 18 6.68 -25.22 -3.81
CA LYS A 18 6.53 -25.36 -2.35
C LYS A 18 7.67 -24.68 -1.59
N GLY A 19 8.91 -24.81 -2.07
CA GLY A 19 10.08 -24.26 -1.40
C GLY A 19 10.08 -22.73 -1.35
N ALA A 20 9.74 -22.08 -2.47
CA ALA A 20 9.63 -20.63 -2.53
C ALA A 20 8.48 -20.10 -1.64
N ALA A 21 7.30 -20.74 -1.70
CA ALA A 21 6.15 -20.34 -0.87
C ALA A 21 6.48 -20.40 0.64
N ILE A 22 7.12 -21.49 1.09
CA ILE A 22 7.55 -21.65 2.49
C ILE A 22 8.56 -20.58 2.86
N PHE A 23 9.57 -20.33 2.03
CA PHE A 23 10.58 -19.30 2.28
C PHE A 23 9.94 -17.92 2.48
N PHE A 24 9.09 -17.47 1.55
CA PHE A 24 8.45 -16.16 1.67
C PHE A 24 7.51 -16.09 2.87
N THR A 25 6.77 -17.16 3.16
CA THR A 25 5.91 -17.25 4.37
C THR A 25 6.74 -17.04 5.63
N THR A 26 7.86 -17.75 5.79
CA THR A 26 8.74 -17.59 6.94
C THR A 26 9.38 -16.20 6.99
N ALA A 27 9.79 -15.66 5.85
CA ALA A 27 10.41 -14.33 5.78
C ALA A 27 9.42 -13.22 6.19
N PHE A 28 8.17 -13.25 5.71
CA PHE A 28 7.14 -12.32 6.15
C PHE A 28 6.74 -12.52 7.62
N ALA A 29 6.71 -13.75 8.12
CA ALA A 29 6.47 -14.02 9.54
C ALA A 29 7.56 -13.40 10.42
N CYS A 30 8.84 -13.62 10.08
CA CYS A 30 9.97 -13.00 10.77
C CYS A 30 9.91 -11.46 10.71
N SER A 31 9.62 -10.91 9.52
CA SER A 31 9.47 -9.47 9.31
C SER A 31 8.32 -8.90 10.16
N GLY A 32 7.18 -9.59 10.19
CA GLY A 32 5.99 -9.21 10.97
C GLY A 32 6.20 -9.29 12.48
N LEU A 33 6.89 -10.33 12.97
CA LEU A 33 7.29 -10.44 14.37
C LEU A 33 8.28 -9.32 14.75
N PHE A 34 9.17 -8.93 13.84
CA PHE A 34 10.07 -7.80 14.10
C PHE A 34 9.31 -6.47 14.12
N HIS A 35 8.36 -6.23 13.20
CA HIS A 35 7.42 -5.10 13.30
C HIS A 35 6.63 -5.12 14.61
N ALA A 36 6.23 -6.32 15.06
CA ALA A 36 5.53 -6.50 16.32
C ALA A 36 6.39 -6.09 17.52
N PHE A 37 7.62 -6.57 17.57
CA PHE A 37 8.59 -6.16 18.57
C PHE A 37 8.86 -4.64 18.52
N GLN A 38 9.00 -4.07 17.32
CA GLN A 38 9.21 -2.64 17.13
C GLN A 38 8.04 -1.81 17.64
N PHE A 39 6.78 -2.21 17.42
CA PHE A 39 5.64 -1.46 17.97
C PHE A 39 5.73 -1.39 19.50
N TYR A 40 6.10 -2.50 20.15
CA TYR A 40 6.12 -2.60 21.61
C TYR A 40 7.27 -1.76 22.17
N HIS A 41 8.45 -1.86 21.56
CA HIS A 41 9.63 -1.12 21.96
C HIS A 41 9.48 0.39 21.76
N TYR A 42 8.93 0.83 20.62
CA TYR A 42 8.83 2.24 20.23
C TYR A 42 7.54 2.95 20.66
N LYS A 43 6.60 2.21 21.28
CA LYS A 43 5.26 2.69 21.73
C LYS A 43 4.50 3.46 20.66
N CYS A 44 4.58 3.01 19.40
CA CYS A 44 4.10 3.75 18.23
C CYS A 44 2.93 3.08 17.50
N LEU A 45 2.10 2.33 18.24
CA LEU A 45 1.03 1.48 17.71
C LEU A 45 0.18 2.19 16.64
N LYS A 46 -0.30 3.41 16.91
CA LYS A 46 -1.17 4.13 15.95
C LYS A 46 -0.52 4.41 14.59
N LEU A 47 0.81 4.50 14.52
CA LEU A 47 1.54 4.80 13.29
C LEU A 47 1.90 3.54 12.52
N THR A 48 2.25 2.46 13.22
CA THR A 48 2.86 1.27 12.60
C THR A 48 2.00 0.01 12.67
N ILE A 49 0.82 0.03 13.29
CA ILE A 49 -0.06 -1.15 13.43
C ILE A 49 -0.41 -1.82 12.11
N LEU A 50 -0.48 -1.07 11.01
CA LEU A 50 -0.76 -1.65 9.70
C LEU A 50 0.37 -2.54 9.20
N LEU A 51 1.64 -2.27 9.53
CA LEU A 51 2.79 -3.05 9.05
C LEU A 51 2.76 -4.54 9.51
N PRO A 52 2.59 -4.88 10.80
CA PRO A 52 2.46 -6.27 11.22
C PRO A 52 1.16 -6.91 10.71
N ILE A 53 0.06 -6.15 10.56
CA ILE A 53 -1.17 -6.65 9.95
C ILE A 53 -0.94 -7.04 8.49
N CYS A 54 -0.24 -6.22 7.70
CA CYS A 54 0.11 -6.53 6.32
C CYS A 54 0.95 -7.80 6.24
N CYS A 55 1.94 -7.96 7.13
CA CYS A 55 2.75 -9.17 7.20
C CYS A 55 1.89 -10.40 7.56
N ALA A 56 0.92 -10.26 8.45
CA ALA A 56 0.00 -11.36 8.79
C ALA A 56 -0.89 -11.75 7.61
N ILE A 57 -1.38 -10.79 6.83
CA ILE A 57 -2.14 -11.04 5.60
C ILE A 57 -1.28 -11.79 4.57
N GLU A 58 -0.04 -11.35 4.34
CA GLU A 58 0.91 -12.03 3.44
C GLU A 58 1.22 -13.46 3.90
N VAL A 59 1.48 -13.64 5.20
CA VAL A 59 1.71 -14.98 5.78
C VAL A 59 0.50 -15.88 5.56
N ALA A 60 -0.72 -15.38 5.80
CA ALA A 60 -1.93 -16.16 5.57
C ALA A 60 -2.13 -16.49 4.08
N GLY A 61 -1.88 -15.55 3.18
CA GLY A 61 -1.97 -15.75 1.73
C GLY A 61 -0.95 -16.77 1.21
N LEU A 62 0.31 -16.69 1.65
CA LEU A 62 1.36 -17.61 1.23
C LEU A 62 1.26 -18.99 1.91
N ALA A 63 0.76 -19.03 3.15
CA ALA A 63 0.47 -20.30 3.83
C ALA A 63 -0.68 -21.04 3.16
N THR A 64 -1.77 -20.36 2.82
CA THR A 64 -2.88 -20.94 2.05
C THR A 64 -2.43 -21.35 0.64
N ARG A 65 -1.55 -20.58 -0.01
CA ARG A 65 -0.90 -20.98 -1.27
C ARG A 65 -0.09 -22.27 -1.12
N THR A 66 0.67 -22.40 -0.04
CA THR A 66 1.45 -23.62 0.26
C THR A 66 0.54 -24.82 0.52
N TYR A 67 -0.60 -24.62 1.20
CA TYR A 67 -1.59 -25.66 1.41
C TYR A 67 -2.25 -26.11 0.09
N GLY A 68 -2.64 -25.16 -0.75
CA GLY A 68 -3.19 -25.45 -2.08
C GLY A 68 -2.19 -26.10 -3.02
N ALA A 69 -0.90 -25.88 -2.81
CA ALA A 69 0.16 -26.61 -3.50
C ALA A 69 0.25 -28.10 -3.15
N ILE A 70 -0.33 -28.50 -2.02
CA ILE A 70 -0.42 -29.89 -1.57
C ILE A 70 -1.78 -30.48 -1.94
N HIS A 71 -2.85 -29.65 -1.90
CA HIS A 71 -4.23 -30.03 -2.21
C HIS A 71 -4.80 -29.16 -3.36
N PRO A 72 -4.42 -29.46 -4.61
CA PRO A 72 -4.81 -28.65 -5.77
C PRO A 72 -6.33 -28.63 -6.02
N ASP A 73 -7.05 -29.68 -5.63
CA ASP A 73 -8.50 -29.82 -5.88
C ASP A 73 -9.37 -28.82 -5.08
N ASP A 74 -8.80 -28.09 -4.11
CA ASP A 74 -9.52 -27.13 -3.29
C ASP A 74 -9.54 -25.72 -3.89
N ALA A 75 -10.57 -25.46 -4.69
CA ALA A 75 -10.82 -24.14 -5.28
C ALA A 75 -11.01 -23.02 -4.25
N GLN A 76 -11.47 -23.32 -3.02
CA GLN A 76 -11.65 -22.31 -1.98
C GLN A 76 -10.30 -21.83 -1.45
N THR A 77 -9.34 -22.74 -1.27
CA THR A 77 -7.97 -22.42 -0.89
C THR A 77 -7.29 -21.53 -1.94
N TYR A 78 -7.44 -21.83 -3.24
CA TYR A 78 -6.90 -21.00 -4.32
C TYR A 78 -7.47 -19.57 -4.28
N THR A 79 -8.79 -19.47 -4.11
CA THR A 79 -9.50 -18.19 -4.01
C THR A 79 -9.00 -17.38 -2.81
N ALA A 80 -8.92 -18.01 -1.63
CA ALA A 80 -8.44 -17.38 -0.40
C ALA A 80 -7.00 -16.88 -0.53
N SER A 81 -6.09 -17.71 -1.06
CA SER A 81 -4.70 -17.33 -1.34
C SER A 81 -4.64 -16.10 -2.24
N THR A 82 -5.37 -16.11 -3.36
CA THR A 82 -5.35 -15.02 -4.34
C THR A 82 -5.89 -13.72 -3.76
N LEU A 83 -6.97 -13.79 -2.97
CA LEU A 83 -7.54 -12.62 -2.29
C LEU A 83 -6.57 -12.03 -1.26
N LEU A 84 -6.00 -12.86 -0.39
CA LEU A 84 -5.10 -12.42 0.68
C LEU A 84 -3.83 -11.77 0.12
N ILE A 85 -3.21 -12.39 -0.89
CA ILE A 85 -2.01 -11.84 -1.54
C ILE A 85 -2.32 -10.51 -2.25
N ASN A 86 -3.51 -10.36 -2.82
CA ASN A 86 -3.89 -9.10 -3.46
C ASN A 86 -4.25 -7.98 -2.46
N LEU A 87 -4.72 -8.33 -1.27
CA LEU A 87 -5.11 -7.38 -0.22
C LEU A 87 -3.90 -6.74 0.50
N ALA A 88 -2.77 -7.44 0.56
CA ALA A 88 -1.59 -6.98 1.30
C ALA A 88 -0.96 -5.66 0.78
N PRO A 89 -0.67 -5.48 -0.53
CA PRO A 89 -0.07 -4.24 -1.03
C PRO A 89 -0.92 -2.97 -0.79
N PRO A 90 -2.24 -2.97 -1.01
CA PRO A 90 -3.13 -1.86 -0.64
C PRO A 90 -3.08 -1.54 0.85
N ALA A 91 -2.97 -2.55 1.72
CA ALA A 91 -2.80 -2.35 3.15
C ALA A 91 -1.42 -1.71 3.48
N PHE A 92 -0.34 -2.13 2.80
CA PHE A 92 0.97 -1.46 2.92
C PHE A 92 0.92 -0.02 2.44
N GLN A 93 0.14 0.26 1.39
CA GLN A 93 -0.08 1.61 0.91
C GLN A 93 -0.83 2.47 1.93
N LEU A 94 -1.81 1.91 2.63
CA LEU A 94 -2.49 2.58 3.75
C LEU A 94 -1.52 2.92 4.89
N ALA A 95 -0.52 2.08 5.16
CA ALA A 95 0.56 2.39 6.11
C ALA A 95 1.39 3.60 5.64
N ASN A 96 1.71 3.68 4.34
CA ASN A 96 2.37 4.85 3.77
C ASN A 96 1.52 6.12 3.90
N PHE A 97 0.19 5.99 3.80
CA PHE A 97 -0.72 7.12 3.99
C PHE A 97 -0.62 7.70 5.40
N LEU A 98 -0.59 6.83 6.42
CA LEU A 98 -0.39 7.26 7.81
C LEU A 98 0.95 7.96 7.99
N ILE A 99 2.02 7.44 7.41
CA ILE A 99 3.38 7.99 7.55
C ILE A 99 3.49 9.37 6.88
N LEU A 100 2.95 9.56 5.68
CA LEU A 100 2.90 10.89 5.05
C LEU A 100 1.99 11.84 5.83
N GLY A 101 0.87 11.35 6.37
CA GLY A 101 -0.01 12.15 7.25
C GLY A 101 0.72 12.61 8.50
N ARG A 102 1.64 11.81 9.05
CA ARG A 102 2.53 12.24 10.13
C ARG A 102 3.55 13.26 9.69
N LEU A 103 4.08 13.18 8.47
CA LEU A 103 4.94 14.23 7.92
C LEU A 103 4.19 15.56 7.76
N PHE A 104 2.91 15.53 7.37
CA PHE A 104 2.08 16.75 7.32
C PHE A 104 1.80 17.33 8.72
N HIS A 105 1.65 16.48 9.75
CA HIS A 105 1.61 16.98 11.13
C HIS A 105 2.94 17.59 11.56
N PHE A 106 4.05 16.98 11.15
CA PHE A 106 5.39 17.42 11.52
C PHE A 106 5.82 18.70 10.79
N ILE A 107 5.36 18.94 9.57
CA ILE A 107 5.70 20.12 8.75
C ILE A 107 4.39 20.77 8.24
N PRO A 108 3.63 21.39 9.13
CA PRO A 108 2.26 21.80 8.81
C PRO A 108 2.19 22.95 7.80
N TYR A 109 3.19 23.82 7.74
CA TYR A 109 3.25 24.95 6.79
C TYR A 109 3.52 24.54 5.33
N PHE A 110 3.94 23.30 5.08
CA PHE A 110 4.12 22.76 3.72
C PHE A 110 3.11 21.63 3.40
N ALA A 111 2.20 21.32 4.32
CA ALA A 111 1.14 20.36 4.08
C ALA A 111 0.15 20.91 3.03
N PRO A 112 -0.04 20.24 1.88
CA PRO A 112 -0.96 20.72 0.84
C PRO A 112 -2.42 20.67 1.28
N MET A 113 -2.73 19.78 2.22
CA MET A 113 -4.07 19.59 2.76
C MET A 113 -4.00 19.04 4.19
N HIS A 114 -5.13 19.04 4.88
CA HIS A 114 -5.23 18.53 6.24
C HIS A 114 -4.86 17.04 6.31
N PRO A 115 -3.98 16.61 7.24
CA PRO A 115 -3.49 15.23 7.29
C PRO A 115 -4.58 14.16 7.42
N ASN A 116 -5.56 14.38 8.30
CA ASN A 116 -6.64 13.40 8.49
C ASN A 116 -7.57 13.34 7.27
N ARG A 117 -7.73 14.47 6.54
CA ARG A 117 -8.59 14.49 5.35
C ARG A 117 -7.93 13.69 4.25
N MET A 118 -6.66 13.96 3.99
CA MET A 118 -5.83 13.15 3.11
C MET A 118 -5.99 11.65 3.43
N PHE A 119 -5.76 11.25 4.69
CA PHE A 119 -5.83 9.84 5.06
C PHE A 119 -7.22 9.23 4.79
N VAL A 120 -8.30 9.87 5.27
CA VAL A 120 -9.66 9.36 5.10
C VAL A 120 -10.03 9.25 3.62
N THR A 121 -9.71 10.26 2.81
CA THR A 121 -10.04 10.26 1.37
C THR A 121 -9.37 9.09 0.65
N PHE A 122 -8.05 8.95 0.78
CA PHE A 122 -7.31 7.90 0.09
C PHE A 122 -7.58 6.52 0.66
N ALA A 123 -7.81 6.39 1.97
CA ALA A 123 -8.22 5.15 2.60
C ALA A 123 -9.58 4.67 2.08
N SER A 124 -10.56 5.57 1.96
CA SER A 124 -11.88 5.23 1.43
C SER A 124 -11.84 4.88 -0.06
N MET A 125 -11.05 5.61 -0.87
CA MET A 125 -10.82 5.24 -2.28
C MET A 125 -10.20 3.85 -2.38
N THR A 126 -9.18 3.56 -1.57
CA THR A 126 -8.52 2.25 -1.52
C THR A 126 -9.51 1.17 -1.11
N PHE A 127 -10.34 1.40 -0.10
CA PHE A 127 -11.37 0.45 0.33
C PHE A 127 -12.36 0.10 -0.79
N ILE A 128 -12.85 1.08 -1.54
CA ILE A 128 -13.76 0.85 -2.68
C ILE A 128 -13.06 0.04 -3.77
N ILE A 129 -11.79 0.34 -4.04
CA ILE A 129 -10.98 -0.39 -5.03
C ILE A 129 -10.79 -1.84 -4.59
N GLU A 130 -10.54 -2.10 -3.30
CA GLU A 130 -10.42 -3.46 -2.76
C GLU A 130 -11.73 -4.25 -2.84
N LEU A 131 -12.88 -3.60 -2.71
CA LEU A 131 -14.17 -4.26 -2.96
C LEU A 131 -14.31 -4.69 -4.43
N LEU A 132 -13.85 -3.87 -5.38
CA LEU A 132 -13.79 -4.24 -6.79
C LEU A 132 -12.85 -5.43 -7.02
N THR A 133 -11.65 -5.40 -6.42
CA THR A 133 -10.68 -6.50 -6.49
C THR A 133 -11.27 -7.79 -5.94
N ALA A 134 -11.85 -7.75 -4.74
CA ALA A 134 -12.42 -8.93 -4.09
C ALA A 134 -13.56 -9.54 -4.91
N THR A 135 -14.46 -8.69 -5.44
CA THR A 135 -15.56 -9.14 -6.30
C THR A 135 -15.06 -9.72 -7.62
N GLY A 136 -14.06 -9.05 -8.24
CA GLY A 136 -13.46 -9.51 -9.49
C GLY A 136 -12.80 -10.88 -9.35
N VAL A 137 -11.99 -11.07 -8.30
CA VAL A 137 -11.34 -12.36 -8.00
C VAL A 137 -12.37 -13.43 -7.65
N ALA A 138 -13.42 -13.11 -6.90
CA ALA A 138 -14.47 -14.06 -6.55
C ALA A 138 -15.20 -14.60 -7.80
N PHE A 139 -15.46 -13.75 -8.79
CA PHE A 139 -16.06 -14.20 -10.06
C PHE A 139 -15.07 -15.04 -10.87
N LEU A 140 -13.82 -14.59 -11.00
CA LEU A 140 -12.78 -15.30 -11.76
C LEU A 140 -12.42 -16.66 -11.18
N SER A 141 -12.58 -16.85 -9.87
CA SER A 141 -12.23 -18.10 -9.19
C SER A 141 -13.36 -19.14 -9.22
N ASN A 142 -14.53 -18.82 -9.77
CA ASN A 142 -15.66 -19.73 -9.88
C ASN A 142 -15.86 -20.20 -11.34
N PRO A 143 -15.30 -21.37 -11.72
CA PRO A 143 -15.36 -21.86 -13.09
C PRO A 143 -16.77 -22.26 -13.55
N SER A 144 -17.72 -22.41 -12.61
CA SER A 144 -19.12 -22.76 -12.90
C SER A 144 -19.94 -21.56 -13.38
N LEU A 145 -19.40 -20.34 -13.30
CA LEU A 145 -20.12 -19.14 -13.73
C LEU A 145 -20.20 -19.02 -15.26
N PRO A 146 -21.27 -18.41 -15.80
CA PRO A 146 -21.35 -18.08 -17.22
C PRO A 146 -20.19 -17.19 -17.67
N LEU A 147 -19.76 -17.34 -18.93
CA LEU A 147 -18.68 -16.54 -19.52
C LEU A 147 -18.87 -15.02 -19.34
N LYS A 148 -20.12 -14.55 -19.38
CA LYS A 148 -20.49 -13.14 -19.16
C LYS A 148 -20.10 -12.65 -17.75
N ASP A 149 -20.29 -13.46 -16.73
CA ASP A 149 -19.95 -13.09 -15.35
C ASP A 149 -18.43 -13.17 -15.11
N LEU A 150 -17.74 -14.12 -15.77
CA LEU A 150 -16.27 -14.16 -15.79
C LEU A 150 -15.68 -12.90 -16.45
N GLN A 151 -16.22 -12.46 -17.59
CA GLN A 151 -15.83 -11.21 -18.26
C GLN A 151 -16.04 -9.98 -17.38
N ARG A 152 -17.16 -9.95 -16.63
CA ARG A 152 -17.42 -8.90 -15.65
C ARG A 152 -16.36 -8.91 -14.54
N GLY A 153 -16.05 -10.08 -13.99
CA GLY A 153 -15.01 -10.24 -12.97
C GLY A 153 -13.63 -9.76 -13.44
N ASP A 154 -13.24 -10.14 -14.65
CA ASP A 154 -11.99 -9.68 -15.28
C ASP A 154 -11.95 -8.16 -15.46
N SER A 155 -13.04 -7.58 -15.96
CA SER A 155 -13.16 -6.13 -16.15
C SER A 155 -13.05 -5.38 -14.81
N MET A 156 -13.66 -5.92 -13.75
CA MET A 156 -13.58 -5.35 -12.39
C MET A 156 -12.17 -5.44 -11.82
N ALA A 157 -11.48 -6.58 -11.97
CA ALA A 157 -10.10 -6.76 -11.51
C ALA A 157 -9.12 -5.82 -12.25
N LYS A 158 -9.26 -5.69 -13.58
CA LYS A 158 -8.49 -4.75 -14.39
C LYS A 158 -8.74 -3.30 -13.97
N ALA A 159 -10.01 -2.91 -13.82
CA ALA A 159 -10.38 -1.57 -13.38
C ALA A 159 -9.80 -1.24 -11.99
N ALA A 160 -9.85 -2.21 -11.07
CA ALA A 160 -9.28 -2.05 -9.73
C ALA A 160 -7.78 -1.73 -9.79
N LEU A 161 -7.00 -2.54 -10.52
CA LEU A 161 -5.54 -2.34 -10.66
C LEU A 161 -5.19 -0.98 -11.30
N VAL A 162 -5.93 -0.55 -12.33
CA VAL A 162 -5.75 0.79 -12.93
C VAL A 162 -6.05 1.91 -11.92
N LEU A 163 -7.16 1.78 -11.17
CA LEU A 163 -7.52 2.75 -10.14
C LEU A 163 -6.51 2.78 -8.98
N GLN A 164 -5.95 1.63 -8.59
CA GLN A 164 -4.86 1.56 -7.60
C GLN A 164 -3.66 2.39 -8.06
N ILE A 165 -3.22 2.23 -9.32
CA ILE A 165 -2.11 3.03 -9.89
C ILE A 165 -2.44 4.52 -9.88
N LEU A 166 -3.67 4.90 -10.24
CA LEU A 166 -4.08 6.30 -10.25
C LEU A 166 -4.05 6.92 -8.84
N VAL A 167 -4.66 6.25 -7.86
CA VAL A 167 -4.64 6.66 -6.44
C VAL A 167 -3.20 6.80 -5.95
N PHE A 168 -2.36 5.84 -6.34
CA PHE A 168 -0.96 5.81 -5.98
C PHE A 168 -0.17 7.00 -6.55
N CYS A 169 -0.38 7.34 -7.82
CA CYS A 169 0.23 8.49 -8.47
C CYS A 169 -0.21 9.81 -7.83
N LEU A 170 -1.51 9.96 -7.54
CA LEU A 170 -2.04 11.14 -6.84
C LEU A 170 -1.42 11.29 -5.45
N PHE A 171 -1.25 10.19 -4.73
CA PHE A 171 -0.60 10.20 -3.43
C PHE A 171 0.88 10.59 -3.50
N SER A 172 1.59 10.02 -4.47
CA SER A 172 3.01 10.32 -4.72
C SER A 172 3.21 11.78 -5.10
N LEU A 173 2.26 12.40 -5.81
CA LEU A 173 2.27 13.83 -6.10
C LEU A 173 2.21 14.67 -4.82
N LEU A 174 1.38 14.32 -3.83
CA LEU A 174 1.32 15.03 -2.55
C LEU A 174 2.65 14.96 -1.79
N ALA A 175 3.30 13.79 -1.78
CA ALA A 175 4.64 13.65 -1.22
C ALA A 175 5.67 14.50 -1.99
N GLY A 176 5.57 14.53 -3.33
CA GLY A 176 6.37 15.39 -4.20
C GLY A 176 6.21 16.88 -3.94
N ILE A 177 4.99 17.35 -3.70
CA ILE A 177 4.71 18.74 -3.34
C ILE A 177 5.37 19.07 -2.00
N LEU A 178 5.18 18.22 -0.98
CA LEU A 178 5.83 18.40 0.33
C LEU A 178 7.36 18.46 0.18
N HIS A 179 7.94 17.55 -0.59
CA HIS A 179 9.38 17.50 -0.84
C HIS A 179 9.87 18.80 -1.50
N ARG A 180 9.20 19.24 -2.58
CA ARG A 180 9.55 20.47 -3.29
C ARG A 180 9.48 21.67 -2.37
N CYS A 181 8.44 21.78 -1.55
CA CYS A 181 8.29 22.85 -0.57
C CYS A 181 9.40 22.83 0.50
N CYS A 182 9.78 21.65 1.00
CA CYS A 182 10.91 21.54 1.94
C CYS A 182 12.23 22.00 1.30
N TYR A 183 12.46 21.64 0.03
CA TYR A 183 13.66 22.01 -0.71
C TYR A 183 13.75 23.52 -0.99
N THR A 184 12.63 24.15 -1.38
CA THR A 184 12.56 25.61 -1.62
C THR A 184 12.59 26.40 -0.31
N GLY A 185 12.03 25.84 0.77
CA GLY A 185 12.05 26.37 2.13
C GLY A 185 13.39 26.19 2.86
N SER A 186 14.40 25.59 2.23
CA SER A 186 15.72 25.29 2.82
C SER A 186 15.66 24.45 4.09
N ILE A 187 14.69 23.54 4.18
CA ILE A 187 14.56 22.58 5.29
C ILE A 187 15.34 21.31 4.93
N ASP A 188 16.62 21.27 5.30
CA ASP A 188 17.45 20.07 5.17
C ASP A 188 17.62 19.39 6.54
N SER A 189 16.54 18.79 7.02
CA SER A 189 16.55 18.01 8.26
C SER A 189 16.53 16.51 7.96
N PRO A 190 17.43 15.70 8.55
CA PRO A 190 17.41 14.25 8.39
C PRO A 190 16.11 13.62 8.93
N LEU A 191 15.41 14.32 9.83
CA LEU A 191 14.11 13.92 10.38
C LEU A 191 12.99 13.92 9.31
N VAL A 192 13.17 14.69 8.24
CA VAL A 192 12.23 14.78 7.11
C VAL A 192 12.74 13.97 5.94
N ARG A 193 14.02 14.15 5.60
CA ARG A 193 14.64 13.54 4.41
C ARG A 193 14.61 12.01 4.46
N ARG A 194 14.87 11.40 5.62
CA ARG A 194 14.93 9.93 5.74
C ARG A 194 13.55 9.27 5.64
N PRO A 195 12.50 9.69 6.37
CA PRO A 195 11.15 9.16 6.16
C PRO A 195 10.61 9.39 4.76
N LEU A 196 10.92 10.54 4.16
CA LEU A 196 10.48 10.85 2.80
C LEU A 196 11.18 9.98 1.74
N GLY A 197 12.49 9.73 1.91
CA GLY A 197 13.22 8.77 1.08
C GLY A 197 12.70 7.34 1.24
N ALA A 198 12.39 6.92 2.47
CA ALA A 198 11.77 5.61 2.74
C ALA A 198 10.38 5.50 2.09
N LEU A 199 9.56 6.56 2.15
CA LEU A 199 8.28 6.63 1.44
C LEU A 199 8.45 6.47 -0.07
N TYR A 200 9.41 7.17 -0.70
CA TYR A 200 9.64 7.03 -2.14
C TYR A 200 10.12 5.62 -2.53
N ALA A 201 10.99 5.01 -1.74
CA ALA A 201 11.43 3.64 -1.98
C ALA A 201 10.28 2.65 -1.82
N SER A 202 9.50 2.77 -0.74
CA SER A 202 8.29 1.99 -0.51
C SER A 202 7.31 2.15 -1.67
N PHE A 203 7.17 3.39 -2.14
CA PHE A 203 6.30 3.69 -3.25
C PHE A 203 6.74 2.99 -4.55
N ALA A 204 8.01 3.12 -4.92
CA ALA A 204 8.52 2.49 -6.12
C ALA A 204 8.29 0.96 -6.11
N LEU A 205 8.49 0.30 -4.97
CA LEU A 205 8.28 -1.13 -4.80
C LEU A 205 6.80 -1.54 -4.98
N ILE A 206 5.88 -0.84 -4.32
CA ILE A 206 4.44 -1.11 -4.44
C ILE A 206 3.95 -0.84 -5.87
N LEU A 207 4.39 0.25 -6.50
CA LEU A 207 4.00 0.59 -7.86
C LEU A 207 4.49 -0.45 -8.87
N ALA A 208 5.76 -0.86 -8.78
CA ALA A 208 6.33 -1.87 -9.65
C ALA A 208 5.54 -3.19 -9.58
N ARG A 209 5.16 -3.61 -8.36
CA ARG A 209 4.28 -4.77 -8.14
C ARG A 209 2.91 -4.58 -8.79
N THR A 210 2.26 -3.43 -8.59
CA THR A 210 0.92 -3.18 -9.16
C THR A 210 0.95 -3.16 -10.69
N ILE A 211 2.02 -2.63 -11.29
CA ILE A 211 2.24 -2.69 -12.75
C ILE A 211 2.39 -4.14 -13.21
N TYR A 212 3.21 -4.94 -12.52
CA TYR A 212 3.33 -6.38 -12.80
C TYR A 212 1.97 -7.08 -12.77
N ARG A 213 1.19 -6.88 -11.70
CA ARG A 213 -0.15 -7.47 -11.57
C ARG A 213 -1.11 -7.01 -12.65
N LEU A 214 -1.04 -5.75 -13.06
CA LEU A 214 -1.83 -5.24 -14.17
C LEU A 214 -1.49 -5.99 -15.47
N VAL A 215 -0.20 -6.11 -15.78
CA VAL A 215 0.26 -6.84 -16.97
C VAL A 215 -0.16 -8.31 -16.92
N GLU A 216 0.02 -8.97 -15.78
CA GLU A 216 -0.41 -10.36 -15.58
C GLU A 216 -1.91 -10.52 -15.82
N GLN A 217 -2.75 -9.66 -15.23
CA GLN A 217 -4.20 -9.69 -15.40
C GLN A 217 -4.63 -9.45 -16.86
N PHE A 218 -3.99 -8.53 -17.59
CA PHE A 218 -4.31 -8.30 -19.01
C PHE A 218 -3.95 -9.47 -19.91
N ASN A 219 -2.93 -10.23 -19.55
CA ASN A 219 -2.47 -11.38 -20.31
C ASN A 219 -3.10 -12.71 -19.83
N THR A 220 -3.97 -12.67 -18.83
CA THR A 220 -4.62 -13.87 -18.30
C THR A 220 -5.85 -14.20 -19.16
N PRO A 221 -5.89 -15.38 -19.81
CA PRO A 221 -7.00 -15.75 -20.68
C PRO A 221 -8.28 -16.01 -19.87
N LEU A 222 -9.42 -15.65 -20.44
CA LEU A 222 -10.74 -15.94 -19.88
C LEU A 222 -11.19 -17.34 -20.31
N GLY A 223 -11.54 -18.20 -19.36
CA GLY A 223 -12.06 -19.54 -19.64
C GLY A 223 -10.99 -20.64 -19.64
N PRO A 224 -11.26 -21.80 -20.29
CA PRO A 224 -10.35 -22.95 -20.30
C PRO A 224 -9.00 -22.54 -20.87
N ARG A 225 -7.92 -22.95 -20.19
CA ARG A 225 -6.56 -22.62 -20.63
C ARG A 225 -6.32 -23.17 -22.05
N PRO A 226 -5.58 -22.43 -22.90
CA PRO A 226 -5.13 -22.95 -24.18
C PRO A 226 -4.40 -24.29 -24.00
N ALA A 227 -4.64 -25.23 -24.93
CA ALA A 227 -3.98 -26.54 -24.91
C ALA A 227 -2.45 -26.43 -25.02
N ASP A 228 -1.95 -25.38 -25.70
CA ASP A 228 -0.53 -25.07 -25.77
C ASP A 228 -0.12 -23.99 -24.75
N PRO A 229 0.62 -24.34 -23.68
CA PRO A 229 1.09 -23.38 -22.69
C PRO A 229 2.10 -22.37 -23.27
N ALA A 230 2.65 -22.63 -24.46
CA ALA A 230 3.57 -21.72 -25.15
C ALA A 230 2.90 -20.45 -25.70
N VAL A 231 1.57 -20.46 -25.86
CA VAL A 231 0.79 -19.30 -26.33
C VAL A 231 0.53 -18.30 -25.20
N LEU A 232 0.64 -18.73 -23.93
CA LEU A 232 0.48 -17.83 -22.78
C LEU A 232 1.69 -16.91 -22.61
N HIS A 233 1.42 -15.66 -22.25
CA HIS A 233 2.45 -14.68 -21.90
C HIS A 233 3.34 -15.21 -20.76
N PRO A 234 4.68 -15.01 -20.80
CA PRO A 234 5.61 -15.54 -19.80
C PRO A 234 5.23 -15.25 -18.35
N ALA A 235 4.66 -14.07 -18.09
CA ALA A 235 4.23 -13.64 -16.76
C ALA A 235 3.11 -14.53 -16.18
N VAL A 236 2.20 -15.01 -17.03
CA VAL A 236 1.16 -15.96 -16.63
C VAL A 236 1.68 -17.39 -16.69
N ARG A 237 2.73 -17.66 -17.49
CA ARG A 237 3.31 -19.00 -17.74
C ARG A 237 4.29 -19.49 -16.67
N TYR A 238 4.94 -18.61 -15.91
CA TYR A 238 5.94 -19.06 -14.94
C TYR A 238 5.72 -18.45 -13.57
N GLU A 239 5.60 -19.32 -12.56
CA GLU A 239 5.37 -18.90 -11.17
C GLU A 239 6.53 -18.07 -10.58
N TRP A 240 7.75 -18.21 -11.10
CA TRP A 240 8.87 -17.42 -10.60
C TRP A 240 8.68 -15.90 -10.80
N TYR A 241 7.91 -15.48 -11.82
CA TYR A 241 7.56 -14.07 -12.00
C TYR A 241 6.77 -13.54 -10.81
N PHE A 242 5.83 -14.33 -10.27
CA PHE A 242 5.09 -13.96 -9.06
C PHE A 242 6.03 -13.78 -7.87
N TYR A 243 6.96 -14.70 -7.64
CA TYR A 243 7.88 -14.58 -6.51
C TYR A 243 8.84 -13.38 -6.64
N VAL A 244 9.31 -13.06 -7.84
CA VAL A 244 10.26 -11.95 -8.08
C VAL A 244 9.55 -10.59 -8.10
N PHE A 245 8.46 -10.47 -8.86
CA PHE A 245 7.81 -9.19 -9.11
C PHE A 245 6.61 -8.91 -8.20
N ASP A 246 6.19 -9.85 -7.36
CA ASP A 246 5.23 -9.60 -6.29
C ASP A 246 5.84 -9.84 -4.91
N ALA A 247 6.07 -11.11 -4.55
CA ALA A 247 6.45 -11.48 -3.18
C ALA A 247 7.77 -10.83 -2.74
N SER A 248 8.79 -10.78 -3.60
CA SER A 248 10.08 -10.14 -3.28
C SER A 248 9.95 -8.62 -3.14
N LEU A 249 9.18 -7.96 -4.00
CA LEU A 249 8.97 -6.50 -3.89
C LEU A 249 8.24 -6.15 -2.60
N MET A 250 7.23 -6.93 -2.22
CA MET A 250 6.49 -6.73 -0.97
C MET A 250 7.35 -7.06 0.26
N LEU A 251 8.19 -8.09 0.19
CA LEU A 251 9.12 -8.43 1.27
C LEU A 251 10.16 -7.34 1.47
N LEU A 252 10.76 -6.85 0.37
CA LEU A 252 11.69 -5.71 0.40
C LEU A 252 11.02 -4.47 1.01
N ASN A 253 9.76 -4.21 0.68
CA ASN A 253 9.00 -3.11 1.24
C ASN A 253 8.77 -3.29 2.76
N SER A 254 8.45 -4.51 3.20
CA SER A 254 8.30 -4.83 4.62
C SER A 254 9.62 -4.66 5.39
N VAL A 255 10.74 -5.14 4.84
CA VAL A 255 12.09 -4.99 5.42
C VAL A 255 12.55 -3.54 5.43
N LEU A 256 12.22 -2.75 4.39
CA LEU A 256 12.51 -1.33 4.34
C LEU A 256 11.92 -0.60 5.56
N TRP A 257 10.66 -0.87 5.89
CA TRP A 257 10.01 -0.26 7.06
C TRP A 257 10.53 -0.78 8.40
N ASN A 258 11.05 -2.01 8.45
CA ASN A 258 11.76 -2.51 9.62
C ASN A 258 13.08 -1.75 9.86
N VAL A 259 13.85 -1.48 8.81
CA VAL A 259 15.15 -0.80 8.92
C VAL A 259 14.98 0.71 9.14
N LEU A 260 14.13 1.34 8.33
CA LEU A 260 13.84 2.77 8.34
C LEU A 260 12.56 3.09 9.12
N HIS A 261 12.45 2.51 10.32
CA HIS A 261 11.25 2.63 11.14
C HIS A 261 10.86 4.11 11.40
N PRO A 262 9.62 4.54 11.07
CA PRO A 262 9.21 5.94 11.09
C PRO A 262 9.46 6.66 12.43
N ARG A 263 9.34 5.92 13.54
CA ARG A 263 9.54 6.47 14.89
C ARG A 263 10.95 7.00 15.16
N ARG A 264 11.96 6.47 14.47
CA ARG A 264 13.35 6.94 14.65
C ARG A 264 13.53 8.41 14.24
N TYR A 265 12.60 8.92 13.42
CA TYR A 265 12.69 10.24 12.82
C TYR A 265 11.49 11.14 13.18
N LEU A 266 10.33 10.55 13.48
CA LEU A 266 9.11 11.30 13.80
C LEU A 266 8.76 11.23 15.30
N PRO A 267 8.33 12.35 15.90
CA PRO A 267 7.95 12.40 17.31
C PRO A 267 6.69 11.58 17.59
N GLU A 268 6.45 11.25 18.87
CA GLU A 268 5.37 10.34 19.30
C GLU A 268 4.03 11.00 19.11
N ASN A 269 3.95 12.21 19.66
CA ASN A 269 2.73 12.96 19.79
C ASN A 269 2.63 13.90 18.57
N PRO A 270 1.54 13.84 17.78
CA PRO A 270 1.37 14.67 16.56
C PRO A 270 1.35 16.18 16.83
N VAL A 271 1.29 16.56 18.11
CA VAL A 271 1.31 17.93 18.60
C VAL A 271 2.69 18.58 18.41
N TRP A 272 3.76 17.79 18.31
CA TRP A 272 5.11 18.30 18.00
C TRP A 272 5.30 18.46 16.49
N TYR A 273 5.73 19.65 16.10
CA TYR A 273 6.05 19.98 14.71
C TYR A 273 7.41 20.67 14.62
N LEU A 274 8.03 20.61 13.45
CA LEU A 274 9.31 21.23 13.14
C LEU A 274 9.09 22.72 12.85
N ALA A 275 9.77 23.59 13.57
CA ALA A 275 9.76 25.03 13.29
C ALA A 275 10.35 25.35 11.91
N GLN A 276 10.07 26.55 11.41
CA GLN A 276 10.47 27.03 10.09
C GLN A 276 12.00 27.19 9.95
N ASP A 277 12.76 27.04 11.04
CA ASP A 277 14.23 26.97 11.05
C ASP A 277 14.79 25.61 10.61
N GLY A 278 13.92 24.59 10.49
CA GLY A 278 14.27 23.23 10.11
C GLY A 278 14.99 22.42 11.21
N LYS A 279 15.08 22.94 12.44
CA LYS A 279 15.86 22.30 13.53
C LYS A 279 15.06 22.17 14.82
N THR A 280 14.31 23.20 15.21
CA THR A 280 13.66 23.24 16.52
C THR A 280 12.32 22.52 16.48
N GLN A 281 12.04 21.67 17.46
CA GLN A 281 10.71 21.05 17.60
C GLN A 281 9.86 21.88 18.56
N VAL A 282 8.67 22.29 18.11
CA VAL A 282 7.75 23.14 18.85
C VAL A 282 6.45 22.38 19.10
N LYS A 283 5.91 22.53 20.31
CA LYS A 283 4.60 21.97 20.67
C LYS A 283 3.50 22.94 20.19
N GLY A 284 2.67 22.50 19.26
CA GLY A 284 1.54 23.27 18.73
C GLY A 284 0.21 22.90 19.40
N PRO A 285 -0.90 23.56 19.05
CA PRO A 285 -2.24 23.12 19.44
C PRO A 285 -2.73 21.88 18.66
N GLY A 286 -1.98 21.43 17.65
CA GLY A 286 -2.39 20.39 16.72
C GLY A 286 -3.37 20.90 15.65
N TRP A 287 -3.71 20.05 14.70
CA TRP A 287 -4.76 20.37 13.73
C TRP A 287 -6.14 20.20 14.40
N LYS A 288 -6.97 21.25 14.31
CA LYS A 288 -8.38 21.19 14.74
C LYS A 288 -9.26 21.00 13.52
N ASP A 289 -9.98 19.88 13.45
CA ASP A 289 -11.00 19.64 12.43
C ASP A 289 -12.28 19.18 13.13
N THR A 290 -13.35 19.96 13.01
CA THR A 290 -14.66 19.67 13.63
C THR A 290 -15.60 18.91 12.69
N ARG A 291 -15.13 18.53 11.50
CA ARG A 291 -15.92 17.87 10.46
C ARG A 291 -16.10 16.39 10.72
N SER A 292 -17.24 15.87 10.27
CA SER A 292 -17.52 14.44 10.28
C SER A 292 -16.72 13.69 9.20
N LEU A 293 -16.60 12.37 9.34
CA LEU A 293 -15.92 11.51 8.37
C LEU A 293 -16.59 11.53 6.99
N THR A 294 -17.92 11.63 6.94
CA THR A 294 -18.69 11.66 5.68
C THR A 294 -18.50 12.98 4.94
N GLU A 295 -18.50 14.12 5.62
CA GLU A 295 -18.19 15.43 5.02
C GLU A 295 -16.78 15.45 4.44
N THR A 296 -15.82 14.85 5.16
CA THR A 296 -14.43 14.74 4.71
C THR A 296 -14.27 13.87 3.48
N PHE A 297 -15.04 12.79 3.39
CA PHE A 297 -15.03 11.90 2.24
C PHE A 297 -15.62 12.58 1.00
N MET A 298 -16.74 13.29 1.14
CA MET A 298 -17.43 13.96 0.02
C MET A 298 -16.73 15.23 -0.46
N ASP A 299 -16.05 15.95 0.43
CA ASP A 299 -15.35 17.19 0.11
C ASP A 299 -13.95 17.24 0.74
N PRO A 300 -13.00 16.50 0.16
CA PRO A 300 -11.66 16.32 0.75
C PRO A 300 -10.81 17.58 0.73
N PHE A 301 -11.05 18.47 -0.25
CA PHE A 301 -10.35 19.74 -0.43
C PHE A 301 -11.07 20.92 0.22
N ALA A 302 -12.23 20.70 0.86
CA ALA A 302 -13.08 21.75 1.41
C ALA A 302 -13.56 22.78 0.37
N ALA A 303 -13.71 22.38 -0.90
CA ALA A 303 -14.12 23.25 -1.99
C ALA A 303 -15.62 23.59 -1.95
N LEU A 304 -16.45 22.70 -1.41
CA LEU A 304 -17.92 22.81 -1.40
C LEU A 304 -18.47 23.19 -0.02
N THR A 305 -17.75 22.84 1.04
CA THR A 305 -18.21 22.90 2.44
C THR A 305 -17.41 23.91 3.26
N ALA A 306 -16.86 24.95 2.64
CA ALA A 306 -16.05 25.99 3.30
C ALA A 306 -16.86 26.76 4.38
N ARG A 307 -17.06 26.12 5.54
CA ARG A 307 -17.53 26.70 6.79
C ARG A 307 -16.33 26.80 7.72
N GLY A 308 -15.75 27.99 7.85
CA GLY A 308 -14.69 28.25 8.82
C GLY A 308 -13.89 29.49 8.46
N GLY A 309 -14.05 30.56 9.25
CA GLY A 309 -13.32 31.82 9.08
C GLY A 309 -11.80 31.62 9.08
N HIS A 310 -11.10 32.53 8.40
CA HIS A 310 -9.64 32.64 8.37
C HIS A 310 -9.04 32.81 9.77
N THR A 311 -8.96 31.73 10.55
CA THR A 311 -8.05 31.66 11.68
C THR A 311 -6.66 31.53 11.11
N ARG A 312 -5.76 32.43 11.50
CA ARG A 312 -4.37 32.39 11.05
C ARG A 312 -3.77 31.04 11.46
N PRO A 313 -2.97 30.40 10.59
CA PRO A 313 -2.38 29.12 10.91
C PRO A 313 -1.53 29.17 12.19
N PHE A 314 -1.63 28.14 13.04
CA PHE A 314 -1.01 28.15 14.37
C PHE A 314 0.54 28.27 14.33
N TRP A 315 1.16 27.88 13.22
CA TRP A 315 2.60 27.98 13.02
C TRP A 315 3.08 29.41 12.76
N GLU A 316 2.21 30.38 12.48
CA GLU A 316 2.60 31.79 12.33
C GLU A 316 2.87 32.49 13.67
N HIS A 317 2.41 31.91 14.79
CA HIS A 317 2.54 32.50 16.13
C HIS A 317 3.78 32.02 16.90
N ASN A 318 4.61 31.16 16.32
CA ASN A 318 5.72 30.51 17.02
C ASN A 318 7.04 31.30 17.00
N GLY A 319 7.08 32.46 16.34
CA GLY A 319 8.26 33.34 16.26
C GLY A 319 9.32 32.95 15.21
N TYR A 320 9.11 31.87 14.44
CA TYR A 320 10.05 31.42 13.40
C TYR A 320 9.60 31.82 12.00
N LYS A 321 10.55 32.18 11.13
CA LYS A 321 10.30 32.54 9.72
C LYS A 321 11.14 31.69 8.79
N LEU A 322 10.57 31.34 7.63
CA LEU A 322 11.28 30.60 6.59
C LEU A 322 12.43 31.44 6.02
N LYS A 323 13.61 30.84 5.91
CA LYS A 323 14.70 31.40 5.11
C LYS A 323 14.41 31.10 3.64
N ARG A 324 13.98 32.11 2.87
CA ARG A 324 13.86 31.96 1.41
C ARG A 324 15.24 31.68 0.83
N ARG A 325 15.36 30.58 0.08
CA ARG A 325 16.52 30.33 -0.76
C ARG A 325 16.54 31.41 -1.85
N ARG A 326 17.62 32.21 -1.90
CA ARG A 326 17.86 33.15 -3.01
C ARG A 326 18.12 32.38 -4.29
#